data_AF-A0A5B7C6N3-F1
#
_entry.id   AF-A0A5B7C6N3-F1
#
_cell.length_a   1.000
_cell.length_b   1.000
_cell.length_c   1.000
_cell.angle_alpha   90.00
_cell.angle_beta   90.00
_cell.angle_gamma   90.00
#
_symmetry.space_group_name_H-M   'P 1'
#
loop_
_entity.id
_entity.type
_entity.pdbx_description
1 polymer ?
#
loop_
_entity_poly.entity_id
_entity_poly.type
_entity_poly.pdbx_seq_one_letter_code
_entity_poly.pdbx_strand_id
1 'polypeptide(L)'
;WDDHNNSYKGQWSLLWSAPIDNCSVYNFCGYFGSCNGNNRLAVCKCLPGFKPSSPDNWNYGDFSGGCTRKSSICAKERDTYFFNLTMMKVGKPETLFEDAKSEDDCKKECLNNCQCQAYSYIVQADISRRGCANSSMCWLWTVVLRNLQEEYSQGVHDLHVRILASDIFGSTARNCEPCGTNIIPYPLSFTGSNCGDPAYSNFLCNSSTGQLSFHTATDSYRVTSINPDTQRFVIQAKGAENCGARNSRQLKASFPFYVNNLCYVDTNSTSSSSSADDELLRGRDEVEIGWYPPLEPICNSSSDCKDWPNSSCNARTNETKRCLCNPYYI
;
A
#
# COMPACT_ATOMS: atom_id res chain seq x y z
N TRP A 1 21.50 27.82 -51.39
CA TRP A 1 22.35 27.37 -52.50
C TRP A 1 23.53 26.69 -51.82
N ASP A 2 23.44 25.43 -51.38
CA ASP A 2 22.89 24.29 -52.10
C ASP A 2 21.85 23.49 -51.32
N ASP A 3 20.70 23.30 -51.96
CA ASP A 3 19.74 22.23 -51.71
C ASP A 3 20.18 21.03 -52.55
N HIS A 4 20.44 19.87 -51.94
CA HIS A 4 20.12 18.57 -52.55
C HIS A 4 20.15 17.43 -51.52
N ASN A 5 18.97 16.82 -51.33
CA ASN A 5 18.72 15.51 -50.74
C ASN A 5 19.10 15.28 -49.26
N ASN A 6 18.19 15.68 -48.36
CA ASN A 6 17.80 14.75 -47.31
C ASN A 6 16.37 15.01 -46.81
N SER A 7 15.45 14.13 -47.20
CA SER A 7 14.13 14.01 -46.58
C SER A 7 14.26 13.33 -45.20
N TYR A 8 14.98 13.95 -44.27
CA TYR A 8 14.72 13.70 -42.86
C TYR A 8 13.63 14.66 -42.44
N LYS A 9 12.39 14.15 -42.32
CA LYS A 9 11.40 14.83 -41.48
C LYS A 9 12.08 14.98 -40.11
N GLY A 10 12.52 16.19 -39.78
CA GLY A 10 13.12 16.54 -38.49
C GLY A 10 12.08 16.35 -37.41
N GLN A 11 11.91 15.11 -36.97
CA GLN A 11 10.94 14.74 -35.96
C GLN A 11 11.62 14.99 -34.63
N TRP A 12 11.16 16.01 -33.91
CA TRP A 12 11.62 16.30 -32.55
C TRP A 12 11.39 15.06 -31.69
N SER A 13 12.47 14.51 -31.12
CA SER A 13 12.37 13.47 -30.11
C SER A 13 12.26 14.13 -28.74
N LEU A 14 11.24 13.74 -27.97
CA LEU A 14 11.10 14.20 -26.59
C LEU A 14 12.21 13.55 -25.76
N LEU A 15 13.24 14.32 -25.42
CA LEU A 15 14.34 13.85 -24.57
C LEU A 15 13.92 13.79 -23.10
N TRP A 16 13.12 14.76 -22.65
CA TRP A 16 12.57 14.84 -21.30
C TRP A 16 11.36 15.77 -21.26
N SER A 17 10.50 15.62 -20.25
CA SER A 17 9.41 16.55 -19.93
C SER A 17 9.20 16.56 -18.41
N ALA A 18 8.57 17.60 -17.89
CA ALA A 18 8.14 17.65 -16.49
C ALA A 18 6.83 18.45 -16.40
N PRO A 19 5.83 18.00 -15.61
CA PRO A 19 5.78 16.73 -14.88
C PRO A 19 5.63 15.52 -15.84
N ILE A 20 6.28 14.39 -15.52
CA ILE A 20 6.21 13.16 -16.35
C ILE A 20 4.92 12.38 -16.06
N ASP A 21 4.45 12.47 -14.83
CA ASP A 21 3.26 11.80 -14.32
C ASP A 21 2.63 12.63 -13.18
N ASN A 22 1.49 12.17 -12.67
CA ASN A 22 0.82 12.81 -11.54
C ASN A 22 1.70 12.87 -10.28
N CYS A 23 2.56 11.86 -10.03
CA CYS A 23 3.44 11.83 -8.85
C CYS A 23 4.63 12.79 -8.93
N SER A 24 4.93 13.29 -10.13
CA SER A 24 5.90 14.35 -10.36
C SER A 24 5.38 15.72 -9.91
N VAL A 25 4.05 15.88 -9.79
CA VAL A 25 3.43 17.09 -9.24
C VAL A 25 3.61 17.11 -7.72
N TYR A 26 4.14 18.22 -7.21
CA TYR A 26 4.40 18.37 -5.78
C TYR A 26 3.13 18.15 -4.97
N ASN A 27 3.18 17.21 -4.02
CA ASN A 27 2.09 16.93 -3.08
C ASN A 27 0.74 16.59 -3.74
N PHE A 28 0.76 15.90 -4.89
CA PHE A 28 -0.45 15.52 -5.64
C PHE A 28 -1.52 14.79 -4.80
N CYS A 29 -1.12 13.85 -3.95
CA CYS A 29 -2.03 13.07 -3.10
C CYS A 29 -2.36 13.71 -1.74
N GLY A 30 -1.98 14.97 -1.54
CA GLY A 30 -2.23 15.70 -0.29
C GLY A 30 -1.44 15.16 0.92
N TYR A 31 -1.82 15.61 2.12
CA TYR A 31 -1.16 15.21 3.36
C TYR A 31 -1.43 13.74 3.71
N PHE A 32 -0.43 13.01 4.19
CA PHE A 32 -0.51 11.58 4.52
C PHE A 32 -1.05 10.66 3.38
N GLY A 33 -1.16 11.18 2.16
CA GLY A 33 -1.48 10.42 0.96
C GLY A 33 -0.19 10.12 0.18
N SER A 34 0.04 8.84 -0.13
CA SER A 34 1.16 8.39 -0.95
C SER A 34 0.76 8.33 -2.43
N CYS A 35 1.70 8.70 -3.30
CA CYS A 35 1.57 8.61 -4.74
C CYS A 35 2.37 7.43 -5.30
N ASN A 36 1.77 6.62 -6.17
CA ASN A 36 2.47 5.57 -6.89
C ASN A 36 2.11 5.62 -8.38
N GLY A 37 3.03 6.16 -9.20
CA GLY A 37 2.81 6.32 -10.64
C GLY A 37 2.77 4.99 -11.41
N ASN A 38 3.17 3.89 -10.78
CA ASN A 38 3.05 2.56 -11.36
C ASN A 38 1.63 1.99 -11.21
N ASN A 39 0.81 2.53 -10.29
CA ASN A 39 -0.60 2.17 -10.16
C ASN A 39 -1.43 3.05 -11.11
N ARG A 40 -2.29 2.44 -11.93
CA ARG A 40 -2.97 3.17 -13.02
C ARG A 40 -4.23 3.89 -12.57
N LEU A 41 -5.11 3.23 -11.82
CA LEU A 41 -6.33 3.87 -11.27
C LEU A 41 -6.09 4.37 -9.84
N ALA A 42 -5.49 3.56 -8.99
CA ALA A 42 -5.19 3.91 -7.59
C ALA A 42 -3.85 4.65 -7.44
N VAL A 43 -3.71 5.79 -8.13
CA VAL A 43 -2.49 6.63 -8.09
C VAL A 43 -2.22 7.14 -6.67
N CYS A 44 -3.27 7.50 -5.93
CA CYS A 44 -3.20 7.99 -4.57
C CYS A 44 -3.79 7.00 -3.57
N LYS A 45 -3.12 6.84 -2.42
CA LYS A 45 -3.62 6.05 -1.27
C LYS A 45 -3.34 6.77 0.02
N CYS A 46 -4.21 6.59 1.01
CA CYS A 46 -3.87 6.94 2.38
C CYS A 46 -2.87 5.93 2.95
N LEU A 47 -1.91 6.40 3.74
CA LEU A 47 -1.05 5.51 4.51
C LEU A 47 -1.86 4.60 5.45
N PRO A 48 -1.35 3.41 5.81
CA PRO A 48 -1.99 2.56 6.82
C PRO A 48 -2.20 3.31 8.15
N GLY A 49 -3.41 3.20 8.71
CA GLY A 49 -3.83 3.95 9.91
C GLY A 49 -4.42 5.34 9.63
N PHE A 50 -4.56 5.72 8.36
CA PHE A 50 -5.17 6.97 7.92
C PHE A 50 -6.42 6.70 7.06
N LYS A 51 -7.23 7.74 6.86
CA LYS A 51 -8.42 7.71 6.01
C LYS A 51 -8.54 9.03 5.22
N PRO A 52 -9.23 9.06 4.07
CA PRO A 52 -9.42 10.30 3.32
C PRO A 52 -10.05 11.39 4.19
N SER A 53 -9.57 12.63 4.05
CA SER A 53 -10.13 13.79 4.76
C SER A 53 -11.55 14.09 4.30
N SER A 54 -11.80 13.96 2.99
CA SER A 54 -13.12 14.01 2.36
C SER A 54 -13.30 12.74 1.51
N PRO A 55 -14.04 11.72 1.99
CA PRO A 55 -14.28 10.50 1.23
C PRO A 55 -14.94 10.76 -0.12
N ASP A 56 -15.88 11.71 -0.19
CA ASP A 56 -16.57 12.05 -1.44
C ASP A 56 -15.58 12.59 -2.47
N ASN A 57 -14.81 13.63 -2.14
CA ASN A 57 -13.79 14.18 -3.04
C ASN A 57 -12.78 13.11 -3.49
N TRP A 58 -12.33 12.28 -2.55
CA TRP A 58 -11.37 11.21 -2.81
C TRP A 58 -11.92 10.21 -3.83
N ASN A 59 -13.20 9.81 -3.68
CA ASN A 59 -13.87 8.92 -4.61
C ASN A 59 -14.09 9.56 -5.99
N TYR A 60 -14.23 10.89 -6.07
CA TYR A 60 -14.29 11.64 -7.33
C TYR A 60 -12.92 11.94 -7.94
N GLY A 61 -11.83 11.43 -7.37
CA GLY A 61 -10.47 11.64 -7.88
C GLY A 61 -9.82 12.97 -7.46
N ASP A 62 -10.45 13.72 -6.56
CA ASP A 62 -9.84 14.89 -5.92
C ASP A 62 -9.11 14.47 -4.64
N PHE A 63 -7.80 14.24 -4.78
CA PHE A 63 -6.91 13.84 -3.69
C PHE A 63 -6.30 15.02 -2.93
N SER A 64 -6.62 16.27 -3.31
CA SER A 64 -5.96 17.47 -2.77
C SER A 64 -6.14 17.65 -1.26
N GLY A 65 -7.29 17.20 -0.73
CA GLY A 65 -7.60 17.21 0.71
C GLY A 65 -6.78 16.19 1.53
N GLY A 66 -6.08 15.27 0.87
CA GLY A 66 -5.25 14.26 1.51
C GLY A 66 -6.01 13.34 2.47
N CYS A 67 -5.29 12.88 3.48
CA CYS A 67 -5.75 11.93 4.47
C CYS A 67 -5.58 12.49 5.88
N THR A 68 -6.42 12.02 6.79
CA THR A 68 -6.37 12.30 8.22
C THR A 68 -6.14 11.01 9.01
N ARG A 69 -5.59 11.14 10.21
CA ARG A 69 -5.37 10.01 11.12
C ARG A 69 -6.70 9.41 11.55
N LYS A 70 -6.75 8.09 11.71
CA LYS A 70 -7.90 7.42 12.34
C LYS A 70 -7.96 7.74 13.84
N SER A 71 -6.80 7.79 14.49
CA SER A 71 -6.68 8.02 15.93
C SER A 71 -5.63 9.09 16.27
N SER A 72 -5.75 9.72 17.44
CA SER A 72 -4.78 10.70 17.93
C SER A 72 -3.44 10.04 18.29
N ILE A 73 -2.34 10.72 17.98
CA ILE A 73 -0.99 10.32 18.43
C ILE A 73 -0.70 10.87 19.84
N CYS A 74 0.40 10.42 20.46
CA CYS A 74 0.77 10.66 21.88
C CYS A 74 0.15 9.66 22.89
N ALA A 75 -0.19 8.45 22.45
CA ALA A 75 -0.50 7.34 23.36
C ALA A 75 0.78 6.81 24.04
N LYS A 76 0.60 5.96 25.05
CA LYS A 76 1.72 5.30 25.75
C LYS A 76 2.56 4.50 24.75
N GLU A 77 3.85 4.32 25.04
CA GLU A 77 4.80 3.59 24.19
C GLU A 77 4.27 2.22 23.74
N ARG A 78 3.56 1.50 24.63
CA ARG A 78 2.99 0.18 24.36
C ARG A 78 1.91 0.16 23.27
N ASP A 79 1.25 1.29 23.03
CA ASP A 79 0.15 1.40 22.07
C ASP A 79 0.64 1.99 20.74
N THR A 80 1.88 2.51 20.70
CA THR A 80 2.47 3.12 19.52
C THR A 80 3.18 2.07 18.67
N TYR A 81 2.87 2.07 17.38
CA TYR A 81 3.54 1.26 16.37
C TYR A 81 4.21 2.20 15.35
N PHE A 82 5.44 1.88 14.97
CA PHE A 82 6.14 2.56 13.89
C PHE A 82 6.10 1.68 12.67
N PHE A 83 5.29 2.11 11.71
CA PHE A 83 5.12 1.38 10.48
C PHE A 83 6.23 1.76 9.49
N ASN A 84 7.00 0.77 9.02
CA ASN A 84 8.11 0.99 8.09
C ASN A 84 7.62 0.99 6.64
N LEU A 85 7.93 2.06 5.91
CA LEU A 85 7.72 2.20 4.48
C LEU A 85 9.08 2.34 3.78
N THR A 86 9.41 1.37 2.93
CA THR A 86 10.67 1.35 2.19
C THR A 86 10.57 2.12 0.87
N MET A 87 11.71 2.63 0.37
CA MET A 87 11.81 3.38 -0.89
C MET A 87 10.81 4.55 -1.03
N MET A 88 10.67 5.33 0.04
CA MET A 88 9.75 6.46 0.06
C MET A 88 10.46 7.78 -0.29
N LYS A 89 9.87 8.53 -1.21
CA LYS A 89 10.08 9.98 -1.26
C LYS A 89 9.23 10.63 -0.18
N VAL A 90 9.78 11.61 0.52
CA VAL A 90 9.06 12.39 1.53
C VAL A 90 9.48 13.85 1.40
N GLY A 91 8.57 14.78 1.72
CA GLY A 91 8.92 16.18 1.89
C GLY A 91 10.05 16.38 2.92
N LYS A 92 10.72 17.53 2.87
CA LYS A 92 11.86 17.84 3.74
C LYS A 92 11.50 17.65 5.24
N PRO A 93 12.34 16.98 6.04
CA PRO A 93 12.15 16.87 7.49
C PRO A 93 12.32 18.22 8.17
N GLU A 94 11.71 18.36 9.35
CA GLU A 94 11.80 19.58 10.16
C GLU A 94 13.00 19.57 11.10
N THR A 95 13.41 18.39 11.58
CA THR A 95 14.50 18.26 12.55
C THR A 95 15.49 17.19 12.10
N LEU A 96 16.79 17.52 12.22
CA LEU A 96 17.90 16.57 12.17
C LEU A 96 18.39 16.36 13.60
N PHE A 97 18.35 15.12 14.09
CA PHE A 97 18.85 14.75 15.41
C PHE A 97 20.23 14.10 15.27
N GLU A 98 21.28 14.86 15.56
CA GLU A 98 22.68 14.46 15.32
C GLU A 98 23.22 13.49 16.39
N ASP A 99 22.62 13.47 17.58
CA ASP A 99 23.09 12.63 18.70
C ASP A 99 22.64 11.16 18.61
N ALA A 100 21.83 10.81 17.60
CA ALA A 100 21.37 9.44 17.40
C ALA A 100 22.53 8.52 16.99
N LYS A 101 22.83 7.52 17.83
CA LYS A 101 23.86 6.50 17.58
C LYS A 101 23.28 5.22 16.99
N SER A 102 21.95 5.09 17.04
CA SER A 102 21.19 3.93 16.58
C SER A 102 19.81 4.35 16.08
N GLU A 103 19.16 3.47 15.32
CA GLU A 103 17.76 3.65 14.93
C GLU A 103 16.85 3.76 16.16
N ASP A 104 17.13 2.99 17.22
CA ASP A 104 16.38 3.03 18.47
C ASP A 104 16.46 4.40 19.17
N ASP A 105 17.58 5.11 19.06
CA ASP A 105 17.69 6.47 19.59
C ASP A 105 16.77 7.43 18.81
N CYS A 106 16.73 7.30 17.49
CA CYS A 106 15.86 8.08 16.61
C CYS A 106 14.37 7.81 16.90
N LYS A 107 14.04 6.54 17.07
CA LYS A 107 12.69 6.08 17.47
C LYS A 107 12.28 6.65 18.82
N LYS A 108 13.16 6.59 19.84
CA LYS A 108 12.89 7.14 21.18
C LYS A 108 12.70 8.65 21.15
N GLU A 109 13.53 9.36 20.39
CA GLU A 109 13.39 10.81 20.23
C GLU A 109 12.04 11.18 19.61
N CYS A 110 11.64 10.46 18.55
CA CYS A 110 10.31 10.62 17.96
C CYS A 110 9.17 10.25 18.94
N LEU A 111 9.33 9.20 19.75
CA LEU A 111 8.34 8.79 20.74
C LEU A 111 8.09 9.87 21.79
N ASN A 112 9.18 10.46 22.31
CA ASN A 112 9.16 11.49 23.35
C ASN A 112 8.60 12.83 22.86
N ASN A 113 8.60 13.07 21.55
CA ASN A 113 7.98 14.23 20.94
C ASN A 113 6.59 13.91 20.37
N CYS A 114 5.53 14.36 21.03
CA CYS A 114 4.15 14.09 20.60
C CYS A 114 3.74 14.75 19.28
N GLN A 115 4.53 15.70 18.75
CA GLN A 115 4.34 16.24 17.40
C GLN A 115 5.02 15.37 16.34
N CYS A 116 5.93 14.46 16.70
CA CYS A 116 6.62 13.61 15.75
C CYS A 116 5.64 12.67 15.03
N GLN A 117 5.57 12.82 13.70
CA GLN A 117 4.75 12.03 12.80
C GLN A 117 5.50 10.82 12.24
N ALA A 118 6.81 10.95 12.01
CA ALA A 118 7.65 9.88 11.47
C ALA A 118 9.13 10.17 11.74
N TYR A 119 9.94 9.13 11.63
CA TYR A 119 11.40 9.25 11.59
C TYR A 119 12.01 8.46 10.44
N SER A 120 13.25 8.76 10.10
CA SER A 120 14.10 7.94 9.23
C SER A 120 15.51 7.94 9.81
N TYR A 121 16.16 6.77 9.78
CA TYR A 121 17.51 6.60 10.27
C TYR A 121 18.38 6.05 9.14
N ILE A 122 19.44 6.78 8.79
CA ILE A 122 20.32 6.45 7.67
C ILE A 122 21.73 6.34 8.21
N VAL A 123 22.42 5.25 7.87
CA VAL A 123 23.86 5.12 8.09
C VAL A 123 24.56 5.39 6.77
N GLN A 124 25.30 6.50 6.68
CA GLN A 124 26.17 6.74 5.53
C GLN A 124 27.47 5.95 5.71
N ALA A 125 27.73 5.03 4.80
CA ALA A 125 29.06 4.43 4.66
C ALA A 125 29.94 5.43 3.88
N ASP A 126 30.77 6.19 4.59
CA ASP A 126 31.76 7.05 3.95
C ASP A 126 32.81 6.19 3.22
N ILE A 127 32.72 6.11 1.89
CA ILE A 127 33.73 5.43 1.04
C ILE A 127 34.99 6.31 0.87
N SER A 128 34.92 7.59 1.26
CA SER A 128 36.00 8.56 1.09
C SER A 128 36.77 8.84 2.38
N ARG A 129 37.88 8.12 2.51
CA ARG A 129 39.10 8.39 3.31
C ARG A 129 39.18 7.72 4.68
N ARG A 130 40.34 7.07 4.91
CA ARG A 130 40.78 6.46 6.17
C ARG A 130 40.56 7.43 7.33
N GLY A 131 39.67 7.07 8.26
CA GLY A 131 39.69 7.62 9.62
C GLY A 131 38.48 8.42 10.09
N CYS A 132 37.32 8.39 9.43
CA CYS A 132 36.10 9.04 9.92
C CYS A 132 35.00 8.00 10.24
N ALA A 133 34.28 8.22 11.34
CA ALA A 133 33.23 7.34 11.85
C ALA A 133 32.05 7.27 10.86
N ASN A 134 31.35 6.13 10.84
CA ASN A 134 30.03 6.03 10.19
C ASN A 134 29.16 7.19 10.68
N SER A 135 28.77 8.11 9.80
CA SER A 135 27.86 9.18 10.17
C SER A 135 26.42 8.65 10.04
N SER A 136 25.71 8.65 11.17
CA SER A 136 24.29 8.35 11.23
C SER A 136 23.49 9.64 11.16
N MET A 137 22.42 9.65 10.37
CA MET A 137 21.48 10.77 10.30
C MET A 137 20.12 10.29 10.78
N CYS A 138 19.59 10.92 11.83
CA CYS A 138 18.21 10.74 12.27
C CYS A 138 17.36 11.94 11.82
N TRP A 139 16.44 11.72 10.89
CA TRP A 139 15.50 12.73 10.41
C TRP A 139 14.16 12.55 11.10
N LEU A 140 13.60 13.64 11.62
CA LEU A 140 12.30 13.65 12.26
C LEU A 140 11.35 14.58 11.52
N TRP A 141 10.16 14.07 11.23
CA TRP A 141 9.04 14.85 10.75
C TRP A 141 8.14 15.19 11.92
N THR A 142 8.05 16.48 12.24
CA THR A 142 7.22 16.96 13.37
C THR A 142 5.95 17.67 12.91
N VAL A 143 5.78 17.78 11.60
CA VAL A 143 4.53 18.26 10.98
C VAL A 143 3.95 17.18 10.07
N VAL A 144 2.73 17.40 9.61
CA VAL A 144 2.02 16.49 8.70
C VAL A 144 2.87 16.12 7.48
N LEU A 145 2.92 14.82 7.18
CA LEU A 145 3.71 14.29 6.07
C LEU A 145 3.12 14.75 4.74
N ARG A 146 3.99 15.13 3.81
CA ARG A 146 3.63 15.70 2.50
C ARG A 146 4.57 15.17 1.42
N ASN A 147 4.11 15.24 0.18
CA ASN A 147 4.89 14.87 -1.00
C ASN A 147 5.44 13.43 -0.93
N LEU A 148 4.58 12.50 -0.48
CA LEU A 148 4.90 11.09 -0.35
C LEU A 148 4.83 10.40 -1.71
N GLN A 149 5.86 9.63 -2.06
CA GLN A 149 5.87 8.82 -3.28
C GLN A 149 6.46 7.44 -2.99
N GLU A 150 5.77 6.40 -3.41
CA GLU A 150 6.20 5.01 -3.30
C GLU A 150 7.18 4.63 -4.42
N GLU A 151 7.96 3.55 -4.20
CA GLU A 151 8.87 2.98 -5.20
C GLU A 151 9.87 3.99 -5.78
N TYR A 152 10.28 4.96 -4.98
CA TYR A 152 11.13 6.06 -5.43
C TYR A 152 12.60 5.63 -5.49
N SER A 153 13.06 5.27 -6.68
CA SER A 153 14.39 4.73 -6.94
C SER A 153 15.56 5.65 -6.58
N GLN A 154 15.33 6.95 -6.40
CA GLN A 154 16.35 7.96 -6.08
C GLN A 154 16.41 8.33 -4.59
N GLY A 155 15.55 7.76 -3.74
CA GLY A 155 15.47 8.08 -2.31
C GLY A 155 15.37 6.81 -1.49
N VAL A 156 16.53 6.30 -1.05
CA VAL A 156 16.67 5.12 -0.18
C VAL A 156 16.42 5.55 1.27
N HIS A 157 15.22 6.05 1.55
CA HIS A 157 14.83 6.40 2.91
C HIS A 157 13.69 5.49 3.32
N ASP A 158 13.99 4.63 4.27
CA ASP A 158 12.97 3.92 5.03
C ASP A 158 12.32 4.95 5.97
N LEU A 159 11.00 5.07 5.88
CA LEU A 159 10.21 6.01 6.65
C LEU A 159 9.39 5.24 7.69
N HIS A 160 9.67 5.51 8.96
CA HIS A 160 8.98 4.91 10.09
C HIS A 160 7.87 5.84 10.56
N VAL A 161 6.64 5.58 10.13
CA VAL A 161 5.47 6.43 10.42
C VAL A 161 4.84 6.04 11.75
N ARG A 162 4.65 7.02 12.63
CA ARG A 162 4.05 6.84 13.95
C ARG A 162 2.54 6.70 13.84
N ILE A 163 2.00 5.60 14.34
CA ILE A 163 0.56 5.29 14.38
C ILE A 163 0.19 4.49 15.63
N LEU A 164 -1.11 4.30 15.90
CA LEU A 164 -1.56 3.36 16.93
C LEU A 164 -1.57 1.94 16.39
N ALA A 165 -1.11 0.98 17.18
CA ALA A 165 -1.09 -0.43 16.80
C ALA A 165 -2.50 -0.95 16.45
N SER A 166 -3.54 -0.48 17.16
CA SER A 166 -4.94 -0.84 16.91
C SER A 166 -5.46 -0.38 15.54
N ASP A 167 -4.88 0.67 14.95
CA ASP A 167 -5.31 1.18 13.64
C ASP A 167 -4.80 0.30 12.48
N ILE A 168 -3.86 -0.61 12.75
CA ILE A 168 -3.29 -1.57 11.80
C ILE A 168 -3.78 -3.00 12.07
N PHE A 169 -3.58 -3.46 13.30
CA PHE A 169 -3.84 -4.85 13.66
C PHE A 169 -5.28 -5.06 14.17
N GLY A 170 -6.06 -3.98 14.31
CA GLY A 170 -7.42 -4.06 14.85
C GLY A 170 -7.43 -4.69 16.25
N SER A 171 -8.48 -5.44 16.56
CA SER A 171 -8.60 -6.22 17.79
C SER A 171 -8.14 -7.67 17.66
N THR A 172 -7.68 -8.12 16.49
CA THR A 172 -7.39 -9.53 16.19
C THR A 172 -5.92 -9.71 15.81
N ALA A 173 -5.20 -10.53 16.57
CA ALA A 173 -3.77 -10.80 16.35
C ALA A 173 -3.47 -11.61 15.07
N ARG A 174 -4.43 -11.74 14.16
CA ARG A 174 -4.36 -12.58 12.95
C ARG A 174 -4.06 -11.78 11.67
N ASN A 175 -4.22 -10.46 11.68
CA ASN A 175 -3.85 -9.64 10.53
C ASN A 175 -2.35 -9.79 10.28
N CYS A 176 -1.98 -9.84 9.00
CA CYS A 176 -0.57 -9.80 8.63
C CYS A 176 0.00 -8.39 8.80
N GLU A 177 1.32 -8.28 8.94
CA GLU A 177 1.98 -6.99 8.82
C GLU A 177 1.68 -6.37 7.45
N PRO A 178 1.49 -5.05 7.36
CA PRO A 178 1.23 -4.41 6.08
C PRO A 178 2.42 -4.56 5.12
N CYS A 179 2.12 -4.63 3.82
CA CYS A 179 3.12 -4.62 2.76
C CYS A 179 3.13 -3.26 2.06
N GLY A 180 4.17 -2.45 2.34
CA GLY A 180 4.19 -1.05 1.90
C GLY A 180 2.92 -0.33 2.37
N THR A 181 2.23 0.40 1.50
CA THR A 181 1.01 1.11 1.90
C THR A 181 -0.25 0.22 1.98
N ASN A 182 -0.13 -1.09 1.77
CA ASN A 182 -1.28 -2.01 1.74
C ASN A 182 -1.45 -2.76 3.07
N ILE A 183 -2.61 -2.58 3.70
CA ILE A 183 -3.04 -3.40 4.84
C ILE A 183 -3.45 -4.78 4.34
N ILE A 184 -3.03 -5.83 5.05
CA ILE A 184 -3.36 -7.22 4.74
C ILE A 184 -4.33 -7.75 5.81
N PRO A 185 -5.64 -7.58 5.62
CA PRO A 185 -6.66 -8.00 6.58
C PRO A 185 -6.79 -9.53 6.61
N TYR A 186 -7.13 -10.09 7.77
CA TYR A 186 -7.61 -11.48 7.82
C TYR A 186 -8.85 -11.63 6.91
N PRO A 187 -8.96 -12.68 6.07
CA PRO A 187 -8.16 -13.91 6.06
C PRO A 187 -6.92 -13.89 5.16
N LEU A 188 -6.65 -12.78 4.44
CA LEU A 188 -5.55 -12.71 3.46
C LEU A 188 -4.21 -13.00 4.14
N SER A 189 -3.35 -13.75 3.45
CA SER A 189 -2.08 -14.22 4.00
C SER A 189 -0.97 -14.19 2.96
N PHE A 190 0.27 -14.11 3.43
CA PHE A 190 1.44 -14.29 2.58
C PHE A 190 1.84 -15.76 2.50
N THR A 191 2.37 -16.17 1.35
CA THR A 191 2.93 -17.52 1.18
C THR A 191 4.02 -17.80 2.21
N GLY A 192 3.85 -18.86 3.01
CA GLY A 192 4.82 -19.25 4.05
C GLY A 192 4.84 -18.39 5.31
N SER A 193 3.87 -17.49 5.49
CA SER A 193 3.74 -16.69 6.72
C SER A 193 2.92 -17.39 7.81
N ASN A 194 3.01 -16.88 9.04
CA ASN A 194 2.26 -17.34 10.22
C ASN A 194 1.05 -16.45 10.57
N CYS A 195 0.67 -15.54 9.67
CA CYS A 195 -0.46 -14.63 9.82
C CYS A 195 -1.52 -14.93 8.76
N GLY A 196 -2.72 -14.38 8.93
CA GLY A 196 -3.84 -14.66 8.03
C GLY A 196 -4.34 -16.10 8.13
N ASP A 197 -4.94 -16.60 7.04
CA ASP A 197 -5.34 -17.99 6.90
C ASP A 197 -4.54 -18.67 5.77
N PRO A 198 -3.96 -19.87 5.99
CA PRO A 198 -3.17 -20.57 4.98
C PRO A 198 -3.91 -20.81 3.65
N ALA A 199 -5.24 -20.93 3.66
CA ALA A 199 -6.03 -21.10 2.44
C ALA A 199 -6.06 -19.83 1.54
N TYR A 200 -5.58 -18.70 2.04
CA TYR A 200 -5.56 -17.40 1.36
C TYR A 200 -4.12 -16.90 1.14
N SER A 201 -3.14 -17.81 1.18
CA SER A 201 -1.69 -17.54 1.11
C SER A 201 -1.18 -17.25 -0.31
N ASN A 202 -1.94 -16.44 -1.05
CA ASN A 202 -1.69 -16.08 -2.45
C ASN A 202 -0.95 -14.75 -2.61
N PHE A 203 -0.56 -14.08 -1.53
CA PHE A 203 0.11 -12.79 -1.60
C PHE A 203 1.61 -12.92 -1.36
N LEU A 204 2.39 -12.09 -2.04
CA LEU A 204 3.82 -11.89 -1.78
C LEU A 204 4.10 -10.42 -1.59
N CYS A 205 4.91 -10.10 -0.58
CA CYS A 205 5.41 -8.75 -0.35
C CYS A 205 6.86 -8.64 -0.80
N ASN A 206 7.16 -7.64 -1.63
CA ASN A 206 8.55 -7.26 -1.88
C ASN A 206 9.01 -6.33 -0.75
N SER A 207 9.79 -6.85 0.21
CA SER A 207 10.25 -6.07 1.36
C SER A 207 11.13 -4.87 0.98
N SER A 208 11.82 -4.92 -0.16
CA SER A 208 12.69 -3.83 -0.61
C SER A 208 11.92 -2.64 -1.17
N THR A 209 10.77 -2.88 -1.81
CA THR A 209 9.99 -1.83 -2.48
C THR A 209 8.63 -1.54 -1.82
N GLY A 210 8.17 -2.42 -0.93
CA GLY A 210 6.82 -2.40 -0.38
C GLY A 210 5.73 -2.81 -1.38
N GLN A 211 6.09 -3.31 -2.56
CA GLN A 211 5.14 -3.71 -3.59
C GLN A 211 4.48 -5.05 -3.24
N LEU A 212 3.15 -5.07 -3.28
CA LEU A 212 2.33 -6.26 -3.04
C LEU A 212 1.95 -6.92 -4.36
N SER A 213 2.07 -8.25 -4.41
CA SER A 213 1.67 -9.05 -5.56
C SER A 213 0.71 -10.17 -5.17
N PHE A 214 -0.26 -10.45 -6.03
CA PHE A 214 -1.20 -11.57 -5.94
C PHE A 214 -0.79 -12.66 -6.94
N HIS A 215 -0.61 -13.88 -6.45
CA HIS A 215 -0.12 -15.02 -7.20
C HIS A 215 -1.25 -16.01 -7.48
N THR A 216 -1.38 -16.36 -8.76
CA THR A 216 -2.20 -17.48 -9.22
C THR A 216 -1.31 -18.69 -9.51
N ALA A 217 -1.90 -19.79 -10.00
CA ALA A 217 -1.13 -20.98 -10.37
C ALA A 217 -0.15 -20.74 -11.54
N THR A 218 -0.38 -19.70 -12.36
CA THR A 218 0.40 -19.45 -13.58
C THR A 218 1.12 -18.12 -13.58
N ASP A 219 0.61 -17.12 -12.86
CA ASP A 219 1.01 -15.73 -13.01
C ASP A 219 1.03 -15.00 -11.67
N SER A 220 1.62 -13.80 -11.70
CA SER A 220 1.68 -12.87 -10.58
C SER A 220 1.25 -11.49 -11.04
N TYR A 221 0.41 -10.83 -10.24
CA TYR A 221 -0.20 -9.55 -10.55
C TYR A 221 0.10 -8.53 -9.48
N ARG A 222 0.43 -7.30 -9.88
CA ARG A 222 0.58 -6.19 -8.93
C ARG A 222 -0.79 -5.90 -8.31
N VAL A 223 -0.85 -5.85 -6.98
CA VAL A 223 -2.04 -5.41 -6.25
C VAL A 223 -1.99 -3.89 -6.13
N THR A 224 -3.02 -3.23 -6.63
CA THR A 224 -3.13 -1.77 -6.63
C THR A 224 -4.01 -1.26 -5.50
N SER A 225 -4.90 -2.06 -4.90
CA SER A 225 -5.64 -1.65 -3.70
C SER A 225 -6.26 -2.86 -2.99
N ILE A 226 -6.51 -2.74 -1.69
CA ILE A 226 -7.29 -3.72 -0.91
C ILE A 226 -8.33 -2.94 -0.10
N ASN A 227 -9.60 -3.33 -0.23
CA ASN A 227 -10.70 -2.84 0.56
C ASN A 227 -11.24 -3.98 1.45
N PRO A 228 -10.90 -4.00 2.76
CA PRO A 228 -11.38 -5.01 3.69
C PRO A 228 -12.90 -4.99 3.88
N ASP A 229 -13.53 -3.81 3.85
CA ASP A 229 -14.95 -3.63 4.16
C ASP A 229 -15.84 -4.29 3.10
N THR A 230 -15.40 -4.24 1.84
CA THR A 230 -16.12 -4.87 0.71
C THR A 230 -15.58 -6.25 0.33
N GLN A 231 -14.56 -6.74 1.05
CA GLN A 231 -13.83 -7.98 0.75
C GLN A 231 -13.33 -8.06 -0.70
N ARG A 232 -12.74 -6.96 -1.18
CA ARG A 232 -12.28 -6.81 -2.57
C ARG A 232 -10.87 -6.25 -2.63
N PHE A 233 -10.13 -6.64 -3.65
CA PHE A 233 -8.85 -6.04 -4.00
C PHE A 233 -8.74 -5.88 -5.50
N VAL A 234 -7.89 -4.96 -5.95
CA VAL A 234 -7.70 -4.66 -7.36
C VAL A 234 -6.29 -5.04 -7.76
N ILE A 235 -6.16 -5.66 -8.94
CA ILE A 235 -4.88 -6.01 -9.55
C ILE A 235 -4.73 -5.33 -10.90
N GLN A 236 -3.48 -5.08 -11.29
CA GLN A 236 -3.17 -4.60 -12.64
C GLN A 236 -3.06 -5.78 -13.62
N ALA A 237 -3.91 -5.78 -14.64
CA ALA A 237 -4.00 -6.78 -15.69
C ALA A 237 -2.73 -6.80 -16.56
N LYS A 238 -2.48 -7.93 -17.23
CA LYS A 238 -1.35 -8.12 -18.15
C LYS A 238 -1.81 -8.64 -19.51
N GLY A 239 -1.29 -8.04 -20.58
CA GLY A 239 -1.37 -8.58 -21.94
C GLY A 239 -2.80 -8.78 -22.44
N ALA A 240 -3.25 -10.04 -22.55
CA ALA A 240 -4.57 -10.39 -23.07
C ALA A 240 -5.70 -10.23 -22.03
N GLU A 241 -5.39 -9.96 -20.77
CA GLU A 241 -6.41 -9.70 -19.73
C GLU A 241 -6.80 -8.22 -19.65
N ASN A 242 -6.06 -7.38 -20.37
CA ASN A 242 -6.36 -5.98 -20.59
C ASN A 242 -7.67 -5.86 -21.36
N CYS A 243 -8.57 -5.00 -20.90
CA CYS A 243 -9.87 -4.83 -21.55
C CYS A 243 -9.81 -4.09 -22.89
N GLY A 244 -8.63 -3.60 -23.27
CA GLY A 244 -8.34 -3.17 -24.65
C GLY A 244 -7.96 -4.31 -25.61
N ALA A 245 -7.77 -5.55 -25.12
CA ALA A 245 -7.35 -6.67 -25.96
C ALA A 245 -8.50 -7.19 -26.84
N ARG A 246 -8.22 -7.41 -28.14
CA ARG A 246 -9.20 -7.94 -29.12
C ARG A 246 -9.83 -9.28 -28.72
N ASN A 247 -9.16 -10.07 -27.89
CA ASN A 247 -9.63 -11.35 -27.34
C ASN A 247 -9.30 -11.37 -25.84
N SER A 248 -10.07 -10.66 -25.02
CA SER A 248 -9.79 -10.64 -23.59
C SER A 248 -9.95 -12.04 -23.00
N ARG A 249 -8.94 -12.52 -22.26
CA ARG A 249 -9.03 -13.79 -21.54
C ARG A 249 -9.55 -13.54 -20.13
N GLN A 250 -10.39 -14.46 -19.67
CA GLN A 250 -10.86 -14.40 -18.29
C GLN A 250 -9.76 -14.89 -17.36
N LEU A 251 -9.26 -14.01 -16.49
CA LEU A 251 -8.40 -14.38 -15.38
C LEU A 251 -9.10 -15.45 -14.54
N LYS A 252 -8.43 -16.57 -14.30
CA LYS A 252 -8.98 -17.66 -13.49
C LYS A 252 -8.45 -17.56 -12.07
N ALA A 253 -9.23 -16.95 -11.20
CA ALA A 253 -8.99 -17.02 -9.77
C ALA A 253 -9.46 -18.38 -9.24
N SER A 254 -8.62 -19.01 -8.41
CA SER A 254 -8.99 -20.23 -7.69
C SER A 254 -9.69 -19.87 -6.39
N PHE A 255 -10.67 -20.69 -5.97
CA PHE A 255 -11.26 -20.60 -4.64
C PHE A 255 -10.14 -20.54 -3.57
N PRO A 256 -10.21 -19.63 -2.58
CA PRO A 256 -11.37 -18.83 -2.13
C PRO A 256 -11.60 -17.49 -2.86
N PHE A 257 -10.83 -17.22 -3.91
CA PHE A 257 -10.93 -15.98 -4.69
C PHE A 257 -11.84 -16.15 -5.90
N TYR A 258 -12.50 -15.06 -6.30
CA TYR A 258 -13.30 -15.00 -7.51
C TYR A 258 -13.11 -13.67 -8.22
N VAL A 259 -13.14 -13.69 -9.55
CA VAL A 259 -13.11 -12.44 -10.32
C VAL A 259 -14.47 -11.77 -10.21
N ASN A 260 -14.48 -10.55 -9.66
CA ASN A 260 -15.70 -9.76 -9.55
C ASN A 260 -15.92 -8.89 -10.80
N ASN A 261 -14.91 -8.15 -11.23
CA ASN A 261 -14.99 -7.30 -12.42
C ASN A 261 -13.67 -7.33 -13.21
N LEU A 262 -13.72 -7.78 -14.47
CA LEU A 262 -12.54 -7.85 -15.36
C LEU A 262 -12.09 -6.51 -15.91
N CYS A 263 -13.01 -5.57 -16.04
CA CYS A 263 -12.75 -4.24 -16.56
C CYS A 263 -13.14 -3.25 -15.49
N TYR A 264 -12.46 -3.36 -14.35
CA TYR A 264 -12.74 -2.52 -13.23
C TYR A 264 -12.43 -1.08 -13.63
N VAL A 265 -13.47 -0.26 -13.62
CA VAL A 265 -13.39 1.18 -13.75
C VAL A 265 -13.98 1.68 -12.46
N ASP A 266 -13.24 2.51 -11.73
CA ASP A 266 -13.82 3.23 -10.61
C ASP A 266 -14.80 4.25 -11.20
N THR A 267 -16.09 3.91 -11.20
CA THR A 267 -17.16 4.69 -11.85
C THR A 267 -17.36 6.08 -11.25
N ASN A 268 -16.67 6.38 -10.15
CA ASN A 268 -16.69 7.69 -9.51
C ASN A 268 -15.62 8.64 -10.06
N SER A 269 -14.65 8.14 -10.83
CA SER A 269 -13.57 8.92 -11.44
C SER A 269 -13.90 9.40 -12.88
N THR A 270 -15.02 10.09 -13.09
CA THR A 270 -15.21 10.83 -14.36
C THR A 270 -14.46 12.15 -14.32
N SER A 271 -13.23 12.17 -14.83
CA SER A 271 -12.56 13.40 -15.21
C SER A 271 -13.27 14.00 -16.42
N SER A 272 -13.75 15.23 -16.28
CA SER A 272 -14.25 16.04 -17.38
C SER A 272 -13.08 16.56 -18.22
N SER A 273 -12.55 15.75 -19.15
CA SER A 273 -11.65 16.24 -20.21
C SER A 273 -12.08 15.77 -21.59
N SER A 274 -12.30 16.75 -22.46
CA SER A 274 -12.85 16.62 -23.80
C SER A 274 -11.92 15.91 -24.79
N SER A 275 -12.10 14.60 -24.98
CA SER A 275 -12.26 13.98 -26.30
C SER A 275 -12.73 12.53 -26.11
N ALA A 276 -13.90 12.19 -26.66
CA ALA A 276 -14.56 10.91 -26.41
C ALA A 276 -13.75 9.68 -26.90
N ASP A 277 -12.74 9.89 -27.75
CA ASP A 277 -12.00 8.80 -28.40
C ASP A 277 -10.61 8.49 -27.76
N ASP A 278 -10.00 9.38 -26.95
CA ASP A 278 -8.67 9.16 -26.34
C ASP A 278 -8.73 8.73 -24.85
N GLU A 279 -9.81 9.05 -24.13
CA GLU A 279 -10.04 8.60 -22.73
C GLU A 279 -10.53 7.14 -22.64
N LEU A 280 -11.18 6.60 -23.69
CA LEU A 280 -11.79 5.26 -23.68
C LEU A 280 -10.81 4.09 -23.84
N LEU A 281 -9.54 4.35 -24.18
CA LEU A 281 -8.55 3.32 -24.55
C LEU A 281 -7.33 3.23 -23.61
N ARG A 282 -7.10 4.20 -22.72
CA ARG A 282 -5.91 4.19 -21.84
C ARG A 282 -6.13 3.64 -20.42
N GLY A 283 -7.38 3.39 -20.02
CA GLY A 283 -7.74 3.15 -18.61
C GLY A 283 -8.30 1.76 -18.26
N ARG A 284 -8.12 0.72 -19.08
CA ARG A 284 -8.91 -0.52 -18.94
C ARG A 284 -8.09 -1.77 -18.64
N ASP A 285 -7.16 -1.66 -17.70
CA ASP A 285 -6.19 -2.73 -17.37
C ASP A 285 -6.16 -3.05 -15.87
N GLU A 286 -7.29 -2.93 -15.16
CA GLU A 286 -7.42 -3.35 -13.76
C GLU A 286 -8.57 -4.36 -13.59
N VAL A 287 -8.33 -5.37 -12.73
CA VAL A 287 -9.28 -6.45 -12.42
C VAL A 287 -9.58 -6.40 -10.93
N GLU A 288 -10.85 -6.36 -10.57
CA GLU A 288 -11.31 -6.48 -9.19
C GLU A 288 -11.57 -7.95 -8.84
N ILE A 289 -10.93 -8.41 -7.78
CA ILE A 289 -11.03 -9.75 -7.24
C ILE A 289 -11.70 -9.67 -5.87
N GLY A 290 -12.72 -10.49 -5.65
CA GLY A 290 -13.31 -10.71 -4.35
C GLY A 290 -12.76 -11.97 -3.68
N TRP A 291 -12.89 -12.04 -2.36
CA TRP A 291 -12.66 -13.27 -1.61
C TRP A 291 -13.88 -13.61 -0.75
N TYR A 292 -14.11 -14.91 -0.55
CA TYR A 292 -15.09 -15.38 0.42
C TYR A 292 -14.48 -15.38 1.83
N PRO A 293 -15.26 -15.13 2.91
CA PRO A 293 -14.77 -15.34 4.26
C PRO A 293 -14.59 -16.84 4.55
N PRO A 294 -13.64 -17.23 5.43
CA PRO A 294 -13.51 -18.62 5.84
C PRO A 294 -14.74 -19.05 6.64
N LEU A 295 -15.29 -20.23 6.31
CA LEU A 295 -16.46 -20.79 7.01
C LEU A 295 -16.14 -21.09 8.48
N GLU A 296 -14.96 -21.66 8.75
CA GLU A 296 -14.48 -22.00 10.09
C GLU A 296 -13.04 -21.49 10.26
N PRO A 297 -12.86 -20.20 10.61
CA PRO A 297 -11.54 -19.59 10.70
C PRO A 297 -10.71 -20.22 11.82
N ILE A 298 -9.40 -20.28 11.63
CA ILE A 298 -8.45 -20.72 12.66
C ILE A 298 -8.46 -19.76 13.84
N CYS A 299 -8.43 -20.29 15.06
CA CYS A 299 -8.44 -19.51 16.29
C CYS A 299 -7.43 -20.04 17.30
N ASN A 300 -6.85 -19.14 18.10
CA ASN A 300 -6.03 -19.49 19.26
C ASN A 300 -6.79 -19.24 20.58
N SER A 301 -7.72 -18.29 20.56
CA SER A 301 -8.48 -17.79 21.68
C SER A 301 -9.94 -17.51 21.28
N SER A 302 -10.83 -17.36 22.28
CA SER A 302 -12.23 -16.97 22.02
C SER A 302 -12.36 -15.59 21.38
N SER A 303 -11.41 -14.68 21.60
CA SER A 303 -11.39 -13.37 20.95
C SER A 303 -11.22 -13.42 19.44
N ASP A 304 -10.64 -14.50 18.90
CA ASP A 304 -10.46 -14.67 17.45
C ASP A 304 -11.78 -15.02 16.74
N CYS A 305 -12.80 -15.42 17.49
CA CYS A 305 -14.11 -15.77 16.97
C CYS A 305 -15.13 -14.63 17.09
N LYS A 306 -14.71 -13.42 17.49
CA LYS A 306 -15.63 -12.29 17.71
C LYS A 306 -16.41 -11.89 16.47
N ASP A 307 -15.80 -11.98 15.29
CA ASP A 307 -16.43 -11.62 14.03
C ASP A 307 -17.36 -12.73 13.48
N TRP A 308 -17.39 -13.90 14.14
CA TRP A 308 -18.27 -15.03 13.83
C TRP A 308 -19.31 -15.18 14.95
N PRO A 309 -20.54 -14.67 14.75
CA PRO A 309 -21.59 -14.76 15.76
C PRO A 309 -21.83 -16.21 16.20
N ASN A 310 -22.17 -16.38 17.47
CA ASN A 310 -22.50 -17.68 18.06
C ASN A 310 -21.45 -18.78 17.83
N SER A 311 -20.17 -18.39 17.74
CA SER A 311 -19.07 -19.33 17.53
C SER A 311 -18.10 -19.35 18.71
N SER A 312 -17.53 -20.52 18.99
CA SER A 312 -16.55 -20.74 20.06
C SER A 312 -15.27 -21.34 19.50
N CYS A 313 -14.12 -20.95 20.04
CA CYS A 313 -12.83 -21.46 19.62
C CYS A 313 -12.59 -22.87 20.18
N ASN A 314 -12.82 -23.90 19.35
CA ASN A 314 -12.81 -25.30 19.74
C ASN A 314 -12.02 -26.15 18.72
N ALA A 315 -11.56 -27.34 19.14
CA ALA A 315 -10.96 -28.33 18.25
C ALA A 315 -11.95 -29.48 18.01
N ARG A 316 -12.08 -29.98 16.77
CA ARG A 316 -12.95 -31.13 16.47
C ARG A 316 -12.34 -32.46 16.94
N THR A 317 -11.03 -32.67 16.73
CA THR A 317 -10.18 -33.75 17.33
C THR A 317 -8.79 -33.69 16.70
N ASN A 318 -7.70 -33.54 17.48
CA ASN A 318 -6.29 -33.48 17.02
C ASN A 318 -5.96 -32.49 15.87
N GLU A 319 -6.87 -31.55 15.59
CA GLU A 319 -6.72 -30.53 14.56
C GLU A 319 -6.50 -29.15 15.18
N THR A 320 -6.00 -28.21 14.36
CA THR A 320 -5.94 -26.78 14.69
C THR A 320 -7.30 -26.29 15.17
N LYS A 321 -7.33 -25.54 16.28
CA LYS A 321 -8.57 -24.94 16.80
C LYS A 321 -9.19 -24.01 15.77
N ARG A 322 -10.51 -24.06 15.64
CA ARG A 322 -11.30 -23.22 14.74
C ARG A 322 -12.49 -22.62 15.47
N CYS A 323 -13.01 -21.53 14.93
CA CYS A 323 -14.28 -20.97 15.39
C CYS A 323 -15.40 -21.87 14.87
N LEU A 324 -15.98 -22.65 15.76
CA LEU A 324 -17.07 -23.58 15.46
C LEU A 324 -18.39 -22.96 15.93
N CYS A 325 -19.43 -23.07 15.11
CA CYS A 325 -20.78 -22.69 15.50
C CYS A 325 -21.22 -23.47 16.74
N ASN A 326 -21.83 -22.76 17.69
CA ASN A 326 -22.38 -23.36 18.88
C ASN A 326 -23.58 -24.26 18.52
N PRO A 327 -23.72 -25.46 19.14
CA PRO A 327 -24.72 -26.45 18.75
C PRO A 327 -26.18 -25.98 18.71
N TYR A 328 -26.50 -24.94 19.49
CA TYR A 328 -27.84 -24.36 19.61
C TYR A 328 -28.18 -23.32 18.52
N TYR A 329 -27.25 -23.07 17.60
CA TYR A 329 -27.34 -22.05 16.56
C TYR A 329 -26.99 -22.61 15.17
N ILE A 330 -27.14 -23.93 15.00
CA ILE A 330 -26.98 -24.66 13.73
C ILE A 330 -28.30 -24.62 12.96
#